data_AF-C3VJ33-F1
#
_entry.id   AF-C3VJ33-F1
#
_cell.length_a   1.000
_cell.length_b   1.000
_cell.length_c   1.000
_cell.angle_alpha   90.00
_cell.angle_beta   90.00
_cell.angle_gamma   90.00
#
_symmetry.space_group_name_H-M   'P 1'
#
loop_
_entity.id
_entity.type
_entity.pdbx_description
1 polymer ?
#
loop_
_entity_poly.entity_id
_entity_poly.type
_entity_poly.pdbx_seq_one_letter_code
_entity_poly.pdbx_strand_id
1 'polypeptide(L)'
;NTTLCMASAVTAYYDAFGSDAPPPTYDDVPDAETHLVWGANPAAAHPVLFRWINQSADEDGSELIVVDPIESETAEVADHRVPLEPGGDLALARAVLARIVETGRVDEAFVAEATEGFDELRESLPDPARAAERAGVSLADVDRLAAALENRTLVYWGMGINQSVNGTAGAGALIDLCLATGNLRPGSGP
;
A
#
# COMPACT_ATOMS: atom_id res chain seq x y z
N ASN A 1 -16.84 3.78 17.30
CA ASN A 1 -17.83 3.47 16.24
C ASN A 1 -17.05 2.78 15.13
N THR A 2 -17.14 1.45 15.02
CA THR A 2 -16.34 0.65 14.08
C THR A 2 -16.76 0.88 12.63
N THR A 3 -18.03 1.19 12.38
CA THR A 3 -18.55 1.53 11.04
C THR A 3 -17.87 2.76 10.45
N LEU A 4 -17.66 3.81 11.25
CA LEU A 4 -16.96 5.03 10.80
C LEU A 4 -15.45 4.86 10.65
N CYS A 5 -14.90 3.73 11.10
CA CYS A 5 -13.47 3.47 11.18
C CYS A 5 -12.99 2.46 10.12
N MET A 6 -13.72 1.36 9.97
CA MET A 6 -13.24 0.18 9.24
C MET A 6 -14.14 -0.24 8.09
N ALA A 7 -15.34 0.33 7.90
CA ALA A 7 -16.28 -0.17 6.90
C ALA A 7 -15.69 -0.21 5.47
N SER A 8 -14.91 0.81 5.10
CA SER A 8 -14.21 0.88 3.81
C SER A 8 -13.19 -0.25 3.65
N ALA A 9 -12.32 -0.46 4.64
CA ALA A 9 -11.32 -1.53 4.63
C ALA A 9 -11.96 -2.92 4.65
N VAL A 10 -12.97 -3.13 5.50
CA VAL A 10 -13.72 -4.40 5.60
C VAL A 10 -14.37 -4.74 4.27
N THR A 11 -14.96 -3.75 3.59
CA THR A 11 -15.56 -3.98 2.26
C THR A 11 -14.49 -4.38 1.25
N ALA A 12 -13.36 -3.67 1.20
CA ALA A 12 -12.26 -4.00 0.31
C ALA A 12 -11.68 -5.40 0.55
N TYR A 13 -11.49 -5.79 1.83
CA TYR A 13 -11.04 -7.13 2.18
C TYR A 13 -12.06 -8.22 1.84
N TYR A 14 -13.36 -7.96 2.06
CA TYR A 14 -14.41 -8.90 1.67
C TYR A 14 -14.45 -9.09 0.16
N ASP A 15 -14.35 -8.01 -0.60
CA ASP A 15 -14.38 -8.06 -2.05
C ASP A 15 -13.16 -8.81 -2.62
N ALA A 16 -11.99 -8.66 -2.00
CA ALA A 16 -10.76 -9.30 -2.45
C ALA A 16 -10.58 -10.75 -1.96
N PHE A 17 -10.93 -11.04 -0.70
CA PHE A 17 -10.57 -12.29 -0.02
C PHE A 17 -11.75 -13.05 0.57
N GLY A 18 -12.97 -12.48 0.54
CA GLY A 18 -14.15 -13.07 1.19
C GLY A 18 -14.09 -13.07 2.72
N SER A 19 -13.20 -12.27 3.33
CA SER A 19 -12.99 -12.14 4.78
C SER A 19 -12.89 -10.66 5.18
N ASP A 20 -13.21 -10.31 6.43
CA ASP A 20 -13.12 -8.93 6.94
C ASP A 20 -11.77 -8.55 7.56
N ALA A 21 -10.80 -9.46 7.52
CA ALA A 21 -9.51 -9.30 8.17
C ALA A 21 -8.34 -9.33 7.17
N PRO A 22 -7.25 -8.58 7.46
CA PRO A 22 -6.02 -8.67 6.71
C PRO A 22 -5.45 -10.09 6.72
N PRO A 23 -4.85 -10.56 5.61
CA PRO A 23 -4.10 -11.81 5.57
C PRO A 23 -2.86 -11.84 6.49
N PRO A 24 -2.03 -10.77 6.58
CA PRO A 24 -0.84 -10.77 7.43
C PRO A 24 -1.12 -10.80 8.94
N THR A 25 -0.12 -11.23 9.68
CA THR A 25 -0.06 -11.24 11.14
C THR A 25 1.13 -10.41 11.65
N TYR A 26 1.23 -10.21 12.96
CA TYR A 26 2.41 -9.53 13.52
C TYR A 26 3.70 -10.38 13.41
N ASP A 27 3.57 -11.69 13.21
CA ASP A 27 4.72 -12.58 13.01
C ASP A 27 5.39 -12.34 11.64
N ASP A 28 4.71 -11.68 10.70
CA ASP A 28 5.25 -11.32 9.38
C ASP A 28 6.15 -10.07 9.44
N VAL A 29 6.03 -9.24 10.47
CA VAL A 29 6.77 -7.95 10.56
C VAL A 29 8.28 -8.15 10.42
N PRO A 30 8.94 -9.10 11.12
CA PRO A 30 10.39 -9.30 11.03
C PRO A 30 10.88 -9.87 9.69
N ASP A 31 9.98 -10.44 8.87
CA ASP A 31 10.34 -11.08 7.59
C ASP A 31 10.20 -10.12 6.38
N ALA A 32 9.61 -8.94 6.61
CA ALA A 32 9.42 -7.91 5.58
C ALA A 32 10.72 -7.16 5.27
N GLU A 33 10.94 -6.91 3.98
CA GLU A 33 12.04 -6.08 3.46
C GLU A 33 11.56 -4.63 3.23
N THR A 34 10.25 -4.41 3.11
CA THR A 34 9.72 -3.06 2.99
C THR A 34 8.46 -2.89 3.83
N HIS A 35 8.45 -1.85 4.66
CA HIS A 35 7.28 -1.40 5.39
C HIS A 35 6.73 -0.15 4.69
N LEU A 36 5.59 -0.30 4.01
CA LEU A 36 4.92 0.79 3.31
C LEU A 36 3.73 1.27 4.13
N VAL A 37 3.85 2.40 4.83
CA VAL A 37 2.76 3.01 5.58
C VAL A 37 2.05 4.04 4.71
N TRP A 38 0.73 3.91 4.54
CA TRP A 38 -0.07 4.77 3.67
C TRP A 38 -1.26 5.37 4.42
N GLY A 39 -1.27 6.71 4.57
CA GLY A 39 -2.38 7.42 5.21
C GLY A 39 -2.59 6.98 6.66
N ALA A 40 -1.51 6.69 7.39
CA ALA A 40 -1.53 6.26 8.78
C ALA A 40 -0.34 6.80 9.57
N ASN A 41 -0.53 6.97 10.88
CA ASN A 41 0.53 7.33 11.83
C ASN A 41 0.60 6.27 12.95
N PRO A 42 1.15 5.07 12.69
CA PRO A 42 1.31 4.03 13.71
C PRO A 42 2.19 4.45 14.89
N ALA A 43 3.13 5.40 14.74
CA ALA A 43 3.91 5.94 15.85
C ALA A 43 3.01 6.53 16.96
N ALA A 44 1.99 7.30 16.59
CA ALA A 44 0.96 7.76 17.53
C ALA A 44 -0.07 6.69 17.89
N ALA A 45 -0.65 6.04 16.87
CA ALA A 45 -1.87 5.26 17.03
C ALA A 45 -1.63 3.84 17.55
N HIS A 46 -0.48 3.25 17.21
CA HIS A 46 -0.12 1.86 17.51
C HIS A 46 1.36 1.75 17.92
N PRO A 47 1.81 2.44 18.98
CA PRO A 47 3.24 2.61 19.28
C PRO A 47 4.01 1.30 19.50
N VAL A 48 3.34 0.25 19.98
CA VAL A 48 3.96 -1.08 20.14
C VAL A 48 4.24 -1.74 18.78
N LEU A 49 3.25 -1.72 17.88
CA LEU A 49 3.43 -2.22 16.52
C LEU A 49 4.48 -1.39 15.77
N PHE A 50 4.42 -0.07 15.93
CA PHE A 50 5.38 0.82 15.29
C PHE A 50 6.82 0.54 15.73
N ARG A 51 7.04 0.23 17.00
CA ARG A 51 8.35 -0.21 17.48
C ARG A 51 8.87 -1.43 16.71
N TRP A 52 8.01 -2.41 16.42
CA TRP A 52 8.41 -3.60 15.67
C TRP A 52 8.68 -3.27 14.20
N ILE A 53 7.83 -2.44 13.58
CA ILE A 53 8.04 -1.94 12.22
C ILE A 53 9.38 -1.22 12.12
N ASN A 54 9.65 -0.27 13.02
CA ASN A 54 10.89 0.51 12.99
C ASN A 54 12.12 -0.38 13.21
N GLN A 55 12.04 -1.36 14.12
CA GLN A 55 13.14 -2.29 14.35
C GLN A 55 13.43 -3.17 13.13
N SER A 56 12.39 -3.63 12.44
CA SER A 56 12.52 -4.44 11.23
C SER A 56 13.03 -3.61 10.04
N ALA A 57 12.56 -2.37 9.91
CA ALA A 57 13.05 -1.43 8.90
C ALA A 57 14.52 -1.00 9.09
N ASP A 58 15.01 -1.00 10.35
CA ASP A 58 16.41 -0.67 10.68
C ASP A 58 17.41 -1.80 10.30
N GLU A 59 16.94 -2.99 9.91
CA GLU A 59 17.80 -4.10 9.49
C GLU A 59 18.41 -3.86 8.09
N ASP A 60 19.61 -4.42 7.84
CA ASP A 60 20.32 -4.25 6.58
C ASP A 60 19.50 -4.77 5.39
N GLY A 61 19.14 -3.87 4.46
CA GLY A 61 18.36 -4.20 3.27
C GLY A 61 16.85 -4.04 3.43
N SER A 62 16.39 -3.56 4.58
CA SER A 62 15.01 -3.19 4.82
C SER A 62 14.80 -1.67 4.70
N GLU A 63 13.56 -1.23 4.50
CA GLU A 63 13.21 0.20 4.51
C GLU A 63 11.79 0.50 5.01
N LEU A 64 11.60 1.69 5.56
CA LEU A 64 10.31 2.29 5.91
C LEU A 64 9.97 3.43 4.92
N ILE A 65 8.91 3.24 4.14
CA ILE A 65 8.37 4.25 3.23
C ILE A 65 7.01 4.72 3.75
N VAL A 66 6.80 6.04 3.78
CA VAL A 66 5.56 6.64 4.28
C VAL A 66 4.91 7.53 3.22
N VAL A 67 3.66 7.21 2.85
CA VAL A 67 2.80 8.03 2.00
C VAL A 67 1.85 8.83 2.90
N ASP A 68 2.12 10.12 3.06
CA ASP A 68 1.38 10.99 3.99
C ASP A 68 1.45 12.47 3.54
N PRO A 69 0.32 13.20 3.42
CA PRO A 69 0.33 14.62 3.06
C PRO A 69 1.03 15.50 4.11
N ILE A 70 1.12 15.05 5.35
CA ILE A 70 1.82 15.74 6.43
C ILE A 70 3.09 14.99 6.85
N GLU A 71 3.96 15.68 7.57
CA GLU A 71 5.12 15.07 8.23
C GLU A 71 4.67 14.59 9.61
N SER A 72 4.07 13.40 9.66
CA SER A 72 3.64 12.75 10.90
C SER A 72 4.83 12.13 11.64
N GLU A 73 4.68 11.77 12.91
CA GLU A 73 5.76 11.15 13.71
C GLU A 73 6.30 9.86 13.06
N THR A 74 5.45 9.12 12.33
CA THR A 74 5.89 7.97 11.53
C THR A 74 6.72 8.41 10.33
N ALA A 75 6.34 9.48 9.65
CA ALA A 75 7.06 10.01 8.50
C ALA A 75 8.39 10.68 8.87
N GLU A 76 8.50 11.26 10.08
CA GLU A 76 9.74 11.90 10.58
C GLU A 76 10.93 10.94 10.67
N VAL A 77 10.65 9.65 10.85
CA VAL A 77 11.68 8.60 11.00
C VAL A 77 11.73 7.64 9.81
N ALA A 78 10.97 7.90 8.75
CA ALA A 78 10.95 7.08 7.55
C ALA A 78 12.20 7.31 6.69
N ASP A 79 12.68 6.25 6.02
CA ASP A 79 13.76 6.36 5.03
C ASP A 79 13.33 7.20 3.83
N HIS A 80 12.04 7.13 3.47
CA HIS A 80 11.46 7.95 2.41
C HIS A 80 10.03 8.34 2.71
N ARG A 81 9.74 9.62 2.52
CA ARG A 81 8.38 10.17 2.57
C ARG A 81 7.92 10.53 1.17
N VAL A 82 6.74 10.05 0.78
CA VAL A 82 6.03 10.45 -0.43
C VAL A 82 4.90 11.41 -0.06
N PRO A 83 5.10 12.73 -0.19
CA PRO A 83 4.03 13.69 0.01
C PRO A 83 3.06 13.65 -1.16
N LEU A 84 1.77 13.56 -0.86
CA LEU A 84 0.68 13.67 -1.82
C LEU A 84 -0.27 14.81 -1.45
N GLU A 85 -1.05 15.28 -2.42
CA GLU A 85 -2.16 16.18 -2.18
C GLU A 85 -3.29 15.46 -1.41
N PRO A 86 -3.92 16.09 -0.41
CA PRO A 86 -5.04 15.49 0.32
C PRO A 86 -6.14 14.96 -0.61
N GLY A 87 -6.46 13.68 -0.48
CA GLY A 87 -7.45 12.99 -1.33
C GLY A 87 -6.88 12.40 -2.63
N GLY A 88 -5.57 12.54 -2.87
CA GLY A 88 -4.85 11.98 -4.01
C GLY A 88 -4.59 10.47 -3.94
N ASP A 89 -4.92 9.80 -2.83
CA ASP A 89 -4.54 8.41 -2.54
C ASP A 89 -4.92 7.42 -3.64
N LEU A 90 -6.18 7.43 -4.06
CA LEU A 90 -6.64 6.52 -5.12
C LEU A 90 -5.93 6.80 -6.46
N ALA A 91 -5.65 8.07 -6.77
CA ALA A 91 -4.94 8.42 -7.98
C ALA A 91 -3.49 7.94 -7.92
N LEU A 92 -2.82 8.12 -6.78
CA LEU A 92 -1.45 7.63 -6.57
C LEU A 92 -1.39 6.09 -6.60
N ALA A 93 -2.26 5.38 -5.88
CA ALA A 93 -2.27 3.92 -5.88
C ALA A 93 -2.48 3.35 -7.30
N ARG A 94 -3.40 3.93 -8.08
CA ARG A 94 -3.60 3.56 -9.49
C ARG A 94 -2.43 3.96 -10.38
N ALA A 95 -1.72 5.04 -10.08
CA ALA A 95 -0.49 5.42 -10.79
C ALA A 95 0.62 4.39 -10.55
N VAL A 96 0.81 3.96 -9.30
CA VAL A 96 1.79 2.92 -8.93
C VAL A 96 1.44 1.60 -9.61
N LEU A 97 0.17 1.19 -9.59
CA LEU A 97 -0.26 -0.05 -10.25
C LEU A 97 -0.05 0.01 -11.78
N ALA A 98 -0.42 1.13 -12.41
CA ALA A 98 -0.15 1.37 -13.83
C ALA A 98 1.36 1.30 -14.12
N ARG A 99 2.19 1.83 -13.22
CA ARG A 99 3.64 1.80 -13.37
C ARG A 99 4.23 0.41 -13.20
N ILE A 100 3.72 -0.40 -12.26
CA ILE A 100 4.09 -1.82 -12.09
C ILE A 100 3.81 -2.59 -13.38
N VAL A 101 2.62 -2.40 -13.97
CA VAL A 101 2.26 -3.02 -15.26
C VAL A 101 3.17 -2.53 -16.39
N GLU A 102 3.37 -1.22 -16.52
CA GLU A 102 4.16 -0.62 -17.60
C GLU A 102 5.62 -1.08 -17.58
N THR A 103 6.18 -1.29 -16.39
CA THR A 103 7.58 -1.67 -16.19
C THR A 103 7.80 -3.17 -16.06
N GLY A 104 6.75 -3.99 -16.21
CA GLY A 104 6.84 -5.45 -16.19
C GLY A 104 7.16 -6.04 -14.82
N ARG A 105 6.70 -5.40 -13.74
CA ARG A 105 6.93 -5.80 -12.33
C ARG A 105 5.81 -6.68 -11.77
N VAL A 106 4.91 -7.14 -12.62
CA VAL A 106 3.79 -8.00 -12.23
C VAL A 106 4.32 -9.42 -11.96
N ASP A 107 3.90 -10.03 -10.86
CA ASP A 107 4.08 -11.47 -10.65
C ASP A 107 3.04 -12.23 -11.49
N GLU A 108 3.32 -12.37 -12.79
CA GLU A 108 2.42 -12.97 -13.78
C GLU A 108 2.00 -14.40 -13.38
N ALA A 109 2.87 -15.15 -12.69
CA ALA A 109 2.56 -16.50 -12.23
C ALA A 109 1.54 -16.48 -11.09
N PHE A 110 1.75 -15.62 -10.09
CA PHE A 110 0.81 -15.45 -8.99
C PHE A 110 -0.55 -14.92 -9.48
N VAL A 111 -0.54 -13.89 -10.34
CA VAL A 111 -1.76 -13.32 -10.90
C VAL A 111 -2.57 -14.39 -11.65
N ALA A 112 -1.93 -15.20 -12.49
CA ALA A 112 -2.61 -16.25 -13.25
C ALA A 112 -3.14 -17.40 -12.38
N GLU A 113 -2.48 -17.70 -11.26
CA GLU A 113 -2.86 -18.80 -10.37
C GLU A 113 -3.91 -18.41 -9.33
N ALA A 114 -3.82 -17.20 -8.77
CA ALA A 114 -4.47 -16.83 -7.52
C ALA A 114 -5.38 -15.60 -7.61
N THR A 115 -5.58 -15.02 -8.79
CA THR A 115 -6.43 -13.82 -8.96
C THR A 115 -7.44 -13.97 -10.11
N GLU A 116 -8.48 -13.14 -10.08
CA GLU A 116 -9.47 -13.00 -11.15
C GLU A 116 -9.64 -11.51 -11.48
N GLY A 117 -10.03 -11.16 -12.71
CA GLY A 117 -10.35 -9.78 -13.10
C GLY A 117 -9.15 -8.85 -13.37
N PHE A 118 -7.91 -9.39 -13.39
CA PHE A 118 -6.71 -8.58 -13.58
C PHE A 118 -6.62 -7.94 -14.98
N ASP A 119 -7.09 -8.63 -16.02
CA ASP A 119 -7.10 -8.09 -17.39
C ASP A 119 -8.03 -6.87 -17.50
N GLU A 120 -9.24 -6.95 -16.95
CA GLU A 120 -10.17 -5.81 -16.89
C GLU A 120 -9.63 -4.66 -16.04
N LEU A 121 -8.98 -4.98 -14.90
CA LEU A 121 -8.31 -4.00 -14.06
C LEU A 121 -7.22 -3.27 -14.86
N ARG A 122 -6.35 -4.03 -15.55
CA ARG A 122 -5.25 -3.53 -16.38
C ARG A 122 -5.74 -2.58 -17.49
N GLU A 123 -6.83 -2.93 -18.17
CA GLU A 123 -7.43 -2.08 -19.21
C GLU A 123 -8.00 -0.77 -18.64
N SER A 124 -8.41 -0.77 -17.36
CA SER A 124 -8.94 0.42 -16.68
C SER A 124 -7.86 1.39 -16.18
N LEU A 125 -6.58 0.97 -16.17
CA LEU A 125 -5.52 1.75 -15.55
C LEU A 125 -5.30 3.08 -16.28
N PRO A 126 -5.09 4.17 -15.52
CA PRO A 126 -4.79 5.47 -16.11
C PRO A 126 -3.35 5.50 -16.66
N ASP A 127 -3.03 6.54 -17.42
CA ASP A 127 -1.63 6.92 -17.64
C ASP A 127 -0.96 7.23 -16.28
N PRO A 128 0.18 6.60 -15.95
CA PRO A 128 0.79 6.72 -14.62
C PRO A 128 1.24 8.15 -14.32
N ALA A 129 1.82 8.86 -15.30
CA ALA A 129 2.29 10.22 -15.11
C ALA A 129 1.14 11.20 -14.85
N ARG A 130 0.01 11.05 -15.56
CA ARG A 130 -1.20 11.85 -15.33
C ARG A 130 -1.87 11.56 -14.00
N ALA A 131 -1.88 10.30 -13.57
CA ALA A 131 -2.43 9.93 -12.27
C ALA A 131 -1.54 10.44 -11.12
N ALA A 132 -0.22 10.36 -11.27
CA ALA A 132 0.75 10.94 -10.34
C ALA A 132 0.60 12.47 -10.22
N GLU A 133 0.49 13.17 -11.36
CA GLU A 133 0.24 14.63 -11.41
C GLU A 133 -1.03 15.01 -10.64
N ARG A 134 -2.12 14.23 -10.78
CA ARG A 134 -3.38 14.45 -10.04
C ARG A 134 -3.24 14.22 -8.54
N ALA A 135 -2.37 13.31 -8.13
CA ALA A 135 -2.05 13.08 -6.72
C ALA A 135 -1.03 14.10 -6.17
N GLY A 136 -0.45 14.96 -7.02
CA GLY A 136 0.61 15.89 -6.64
C GLY A 136 1.96 15.22 -6.35
N VAL A 137 2.18 14.03 -6.91
CA VAL A 137 3.34 13.18 -6.64
C VAL A 137 4.24 13.10 -7.87
N SER A 138 5.55 13.07 -7.66
CA SER A 138 6.51 12.95 -8.76
C SER A 138 6.51 11.53 -9.35
N LEU A 139 6.81 11.40 -10.64
CA LEU A 139 6.96 10.07 -11.26
C LEU A 139 8.11 9.28 -10.62
N ALA A 140 9.13 9.96 -10.08
CA ALA A 140 10.24 9.32 -9.37
C ALA A 140 9.78 8.66 -8.06
N ASP A 141 8.84 9.27 -7.34
CA ASP A 141 8.24 8.65 -6.15
C ASP A 141 7.35 7.47 -6.53
N VAL A 142 6.61 7.56 -7.64
CA VAL A 142 5.84 6.44 -8.18
C VAL A 142 6.75 5.27 -8.56
N ASP A 143 7.89 5.55 -9.20
CA ASP A 143 8.93 4.56 -9.51
C ASP A 143 9.47 3.90 -8.23
N ARG A 144 9.71 4.69 -7.18
CA ARG A 144 10.19 4.20 -5.89
C ARG A 144 9.18 3.28 -5.21
N LEU A 145 7.89 3.66 -5.20
CA LEU A 145 6.81 2.82 -4.66
C LEU A 145 6.65 1.52 -5.46
N ALA A 146 6.74 1.59 -6.80
CA ALA A 146 6.70 0.42 -7.66
C ALA A 146 7.92 -0.50 -7.46
N ALA A 147 9.07 0.02 -7.02
CA ALA A 147 10.26 -0.76 -6.68
C ALA A 147 10.21 -1.39 -5.31
N ALA A 148 9.70 -0.67 -4.32
CA ALA A 148 9.44 -1.22 -3.00
C ALA A 148 8.61 -2.51 -3.09
N LEU A 149 7.53 -2.48 -3.87
CA LEU A 149 6.61 -3.62 -4.04
C LEU A 149 7.21 -4.83 -4.76
N GLU A 150 8.42 -4.76 -5.35
CA GLU A 150 9.12 -5.96 -5.83
C GLU A 150 9.69 -6.81 -4.68
N ASN A 151 9.91 -6.21 -3.52
CA ASN A 151 10.41 -6.87 -2.31
C ASN A 151 9.26 -7.43 -1.47
N ARG A 152 9.59 -8.20 -0.42
CA ARG A 152 8.60 -8.63 0.59
C ARG A 152 8.05 -7.41 1.33
N THR A 153 6.90 -6.91 0.89
CA THR A 153 6.34 -5.64 1.35
C THR A 153 5.09 -5.85 2.19
N LEU A 154 5.10 -5.29 3.40
CA LEU A 154 3.89 -5.11 4.20
C LEU A 154 3.35 -3.69 3.99
N VAL A 155 2.10 -3.61 3.55
CA VAL A 155 1.38 -2.34 3.39
C VAL A 155 0.52 -2.12 4.62
N TYR A 156 0.63 -0.95 5.23
CA TYR A 156 -0.16 -0.58 6.40
C TYR A 156 -0.98 0.65 6.06
N TRP A 157 -2.29 0.62 6.26
CA TRP A 157 -3.11 1.82 6.17
C TRP A 157 -4.01 2.01 7.37
N GLY A 158 -4.59 3.20 7.46
CA GLY A 158 -5.46 3.57 8.56
C GLY A 158 -6.50 4.59 8.12
N MET A 159 -6.76 5.54 9.02
CA MET A 159 -7.89 6.47 8.87
C MET A 159 -7.73 7.44 7.70
N GLY A 160 -6.51 7.75 7.27
CA GLY A 160 -6.27 8.58 6.08
C GLY A 160 -6.88 7.97 4.81
N ILE A 161 -6.86 6.63 4.70
CA ILE A 161 -7.55 5.90 3.63
C ILE A 161 -9.01 5.67 3.98
N ASN A 162 -9.29 5.09 5.15
CA ASN A 162 -10.63 4.57 5.46
C ASN A 162 -11.73 5.64 5.49
N GLN A 163 -11.38 6.88 5.84
CA GLN A 163 -12.32 8.00 5.94
C GLN A 163 -12.34 8.90 4.69
N SER A 164 -11.57 8.56 3.66
CA SER A 164 -11.65 9.23 2.37
C SER A 164 -12.99 8.98 1.69
N VAL A 165 -13.43 9.93 0.84
CA VAL A 165 -14.62 9.76 -0.01
C VAL A 165 -14.51 8.56 -0.94
N ASN A 166 -13.26 8.14 -1.25
CA ASN A 166 -12.95 6.98 -2.06
C ASN A 166 -12.40 5.81 -1.22
N GLY A 167 -12.70 5.75 0.09
CA GLY A 167 -12.03 4.84 1.02
C GLY A 167 -12.01 3.37 0.59
N THR A 168 -13.16 2.81 0.17
CA THR A 168 -13.22 1.41 -0.31
C THR A 168 -12.37 1.19 -1.56
N ALA A 169 -12.47 2.10 -2.54
CA ALA A 169 -11.68 2.01 -3.77
C ALA A 169 -10.18 2.22 -3.52
N GLY A 170 -9.82 3.08 -2.57
CA GLY A 170 -8.44 3.31 -2.15
C GLY A 170 -7.84 2.08 -1.48
N ALA A 171 -8.54 1.49 -0.51
CA ALA A 171 -8.13 0.24 0.13
C ALA A 171 -8.03 -0.91 -0.89
N GLY A 172 -9.01 -1.03 -1.79
CA GLY A 172 -8.98 -2.00 -2.89
C GLY A 172 -7.75 -1.81 -3.79
N ALA A 173 -7.41 -0.58 -4.15
CA ALA A 173 -6.22 -0.30 -4.94
C ALA A 173 -4.91 -0.66 -4.21
N LEU A 174 -4.83 -0.50 -2.88
CA LEU A 174 -3.67 -0.96 -2.10
C LEU A 174 -3.56 -2.50 -2.07
N ILE A 175 -4.70 -3.19 -2.00
CA ILE A 175 -4.76 -4.65 -2.13
C ILE A 175 -4.31 -5.06 -3.55
N ASP A 176 -4.78 -4.39 -4.59
CA ASP A 176 -4.41 -4.67 -5.98
C ASP A 176 -2.90 -4.53 -6.21
N LEU A 177 -2.24 -3.55 -5.56
CA LEU A 177 -0.77 -3.43 -5.59
C LEU A 177 -0.08 -4.69 -5.06
N CYS A 178 -0.57 -5.21 -3.93
CA CYS A 178 -0.04 -6.41 -3.31
C CYS A 178 -0.27 -7.64 -4.18
N LEU A 179 -1.50 -7.80 -4.70
CA LEU A 179 -1.86 -8.93 -5.57
C LEU A 179 -1.08 -8.92 -6.89
N ALA A 180 -0.95 -7.76 -7.52
CA ALA A 180 -0.21 -7.62 -8.78
C ALA A 180 1.27 -7.97 -8.65
N THR A 181 1.84 -7.83 -7.45
CA THR A 181 3.26 -8.09 -7.17
C THR A 181 3.49 -9.40 -6.41
N GLY A 182 2.44 -10.18 -6.16
CA GLY A 182 2.54 -11.43 -5.41
C GLY A 182 2.91 -11.24 -3.93
N ASN A 183 2.72 -10.03 -3.38
CA ASN A 183 2.82 -9.75 -1.95
C ASN A 183 1.59 -10.29 -1.22
N LEU A 184 1.56 -11.61 -1.04
CA LEU A 184 0.57 -12.35 -0.26
C LEU A 184 1.22 -13.62 0.33
N ARG A 185 2.46 -13.48 0.78
CA ARG A 185 3.35 -14.55 1.26
C ARG A 185 3.88 -14.15 2.65
N PRO A 186 4.50 -15.06 3.42
CA PRO A 186 5.08 -14.68 4.71
C PRO A 186 6.01 -13.46 4.57
N GLY A 187 5.83 -12.48 5.45
CA GLY A 187 6.53 -11.20 5.40
C GLY A 187 5.97 -10.18 4.40
N SER A 188 4.82 -10.43 3.76
CA SER A 188 4.21 -9.46 2.84
C SER A 188 2.69 -9.54 2.75
N GLY A 189 2.07 -8.43 2.36
CA GLY A 189 0.63 -8.32 2.17
C GLY A 189 0.03 -6.97 2.53
N PRO A 190 -1.26 -6.80 2.23
CA PRO A 190 -2.06 -5.63 2.60
C PRO A 190 -2.49 -5.66 4.08
#